data_AF-A0A4Y2B8N2-F1
#
_entry.id   AF-A0A4Y2B8N2-F1
#
_cell.length_a   1.000
_cell.length_b   1.000
_cell.length_c   1.000
_cell.angle_alpha   90.00
_cell.angle_beta   90.00
_cell.angle_gamma   90.00
#
_symmetry.space_group_name_H-M   'P 1'
#
loop_
_entity.id
_entity.type
_entity.pdbx_description
1 polymer ?
#
loop_
_entity_poly.entity_id
_entity_poly.type
_entity_poly.pdbx_seq_one_letter_code
_entity_poly.pdbx_strand_id
1 'polypeptide(L)'
;MVRKLALKGGNPDSFDEFKSLRSTAKYYIQKYYDTYLRLRENNLISTPKKFWSYYKNKNSNLPNSLHYNNVCYENDDDITNAFADYLNSVSKPSTD
;
A
#
# COMPACT_ATOMS: atom_id res chain seq x y z
N MET A 1 -29.02 3.58 8.46
CA MET A 1 -29.49 3.49 9.86
C MET A 1 -28.92 2.21 10.47
N VAL A 2 -27.86 2.28 11.28
CA VAL A 2 -27.22 1.09 11.89
C VAL A 2 -28.07 0.65 13.09
N ARG A 3 -28.60 -0.58 13.04
CA ARG A 3 -29.45 -1.12 14.12
C ARG A 3 -28.57 -1.37 15.37
N LYS A 4 -28.76 -0.54 16.40
CA LYS A 4 -28.19 -0.76 17.75
C LYS A 4 -28.94 -1.95 18.37
N LEU A 5 -28.32 -3.13 18.36
CA LEU A 5 -28.76 -4.23 19.21
C LEU A 5 -28.51 -3.81 20.66
N ALA A 6 -29.58 -3.42 21.36
CA ALA A 6 -29.52 -3.16 22.78
C ALA A 6 -29.38 -4.52 23.49
N LEU A 7 -28.21 -4.77 24.08
CA LEU A 7 -28.02 -5.83 25.07
C LEU A 7 -28.85 -5.46 26.29
N LYS A 8 -30.13 -5.85 26.27
CA LYS A 8 -31.07 -5.62 27.36
C LYS A 8 -30.71 -6.58 28.50
N GLY A 9 -29.81 -6.15 29.39
CA GLY A 9 -29.49 -6.86 30.63
C GLY A 9 -28.03 -6.87 31.11
N GLY A 10 -27.08 -6.24 30.41
CA GLY A 10 -25.67 -6.21 30.86
C GLY A 10 -25.36 -5.02 31.77
N ASN A 11 -24.56 -5.25 32.83
CA ASN A 11 -24.02 -4.18 33.68
C ASN A 11 -23.39 -3.08 32.78
N PRO A 12 -23.77 -1.80 32.88
CA PRO A 12 -23.19 -0.72 32.07
C PRO A 12 -21.65 -0.69 32.09
N ASP A 13 -21.04 -1.06 33.22
CA ASP A 13 -19.57 -1.17 33.34
C ASP A 13 -18.97 -2.17 32.33
N SER A 14 -19.66 -3.29 32.08
CA SER A 14 -19.20 -4.31 31.12
C SER A 14 -19.26 -3.83 29.66
N PHE A 15 -20.18 -2.92 29.34
CA PHE A 15 -20.30 -2.38 28.00
C PHE A 15 -19.24 -1.30 27.72
N ASP A 16 -18.94 -0.46 28.71
CA ASP A 16 -17.88 0.54 28.59
C ASP A 16 -16.49 -0.11 28.61
N GLU A 17 -16.29 -1.18 29.40
CA GLU A 17 -15.10 -2.02 29.33
C GLU A 17 -14.94 -2.64 27.92
N PHE A 18 -16.00 -3.22 27.36
CA PHE A 18 -15.97 -3.75 25.98
C PHE A 18 -15.60 -2.68 24.94
N LYS A 19 -16.17 -1.47 25.04
CA LYS A 19 -15.81 -0.38 24.12
C LYS A 19 -14.35 0.03 24.29
N SER A 20 -13.86 0.10 25.52
CA SER A 20 -12.47 0.44 25.82
C SER A 20 -11.52 -0.60 25.23
N LEU A 21 -11.79 -1.89 25.46
CA LEU A 21 -11.03 -3.00 24.90
C LEU A 21 -11.05 -3.01 23.37
N ARG A 22 -12.22 -2.81 22.75
CA ARG A 22 -12.35 -2.73 21.29
C ARG A 22 -11.54 -1.57 20.72
N SER A 23 -11.61 -0.40 21.35
CA SER A 23 -10.87 0.79 20.91
C SER A 23 -9.36 0.58 21.04
N THR A 24 -8.94 -0.04 22.14
CA THR A 24 -7.55 -0.41 22.41
C THR A 24 -7.01 -1.40 21.38
N ALA A 25 -7.76 -2.47 21.08
CA ALA A 25 -7.39 -3.45 20.06
C ALA A 25 -7.25 -2.80 18.68
N LYS A 26 -8.22 -1.95 18.29
CA LYS A 26 -8.17 -1.22 17.02
C LYS A 26 -6.93 -0.32 16.93
N TYR A 27 -6.63 0.41 18.02
CA TYR A 27 -5.44 1.26 18.09
C TYR A 27 -4.15 0.46 17.90
N TYR A 28 -3.98 -0.66 18.61
CA TYR A 28 -2.77 -1.46 18.49
C TYR A 28 -2.63 -2.11 17.11
N ILE A 29 -3.72 -2.63 16.53
CA ILE A 29 -3.69 -3.18 15.17
C ILE A 29 -3.18 -2.11 14.19
N GLN A 30 -3.75 -0.91 14.23
CA GLN A 30 -3.33 0.19 13.37
C GLN A 30 -1.85 0.56 13.62
N LYS A 31 -1.48 0.80 14.89
CA LYS A 31 -0.13 1.18 15.29
C LYS A 31 0.93 0.19 14.79
N TYR A 32 0.71 -1.11 15.02
CA TYR A 32 1.68 -2.13 14.63
C TYR A 32 1.72 -2.34 13.12
N TYR A 33 0.58 -2.21 12.44
CA TYR A 33 0.54 -2.27 10.97
C TYR A 33 1.28 -1.09 10.34
N ASP A 34 1.07 0.13 10.82
CA ASP A 34 1.79 1.32 10.34
C ASP A 34 3.29 1.22 10.62
N THR A 35 3.66 0.68 11.78
CA THR A 35 5.06 0.42 12.14
C THR A 35 5.68 -0.60 11.19
N TYR A 36 4.96 -1.68 10.88
CA TYR A 36 5.40 -2.69 9.93
C TYR A 36 5.60 -2.11 8.52
N LEU A 37 4.67 -1.28 8.04
CA LEU A 37 4.80 -0.61 6.74
C LEU A 37 6.05 0.26 6.69
N ARG A 38 6.23 1.14 7.68
CA ARG A 38 7.42 2.01 7.77
C ARG A 38 8.72 1.21 7.80
N LEU A 39 8.78 0.14 8.60
CA LEU A 39 9.96 -0.73 8.67
C LEU A 39 10.22 -1.40 7.32
N ARG A 40 9.18 -1.89 6.65
CA ARG A 40 9.30 -2.51 5.33
C ARG A 40 9.78 -1.51 4.29
N GLU A 41 9.22 -0.31 4.24
CA GLU A 41 9.64 0.77 3.35
C GLU A 41 11.09 1.18 3.60
N ASN A 42 11.48 1.39 4.86
CA ASN A 42 12.87 1.71 5.21
C ASN A 42 13.84 0.58 4.85
N ASN A 43 13.43 -0.67 5.00
CA ASN A 43 14.23 -1.83 4.58
C ASN A 43 14.40 -1.88 3.06
N LEU A 44 13.40 -1.46 2.29
CA LEU A 44 13.48 -1.33 0.84
C LEU A 44 14.47 -0.23 0.42
N ILE A 45 14.42 0.94 1.08
CA ILE A 45 15.32 2.06 0.82
C ILE A 45 16.77 1.71 1.19
N SER A 46 16.98 1.04 2.33
CA SER A 46 18.32 0.68 2.81
C SER A 46 18.94 -0.52 2.08
N THR A 47 18.13 -1.42 1.52
CA THR A 47 18.62 -2.61 0.79
C THR A 47 17.99 -2.78 -0.60
N PRO A 48 18.13 -1.79 -1.49
CA PRO A 48 17.49 -1.79 -2.80
C PRO A 48 17.90 -3.00 -3.64
N LYS A 49 19.15 -3.49 -3.49
CA LYS A 49 19.64 -4.69 -4.19
C LYS A 49 18.81 -5.95 -3.89
N LYS A 50 18.37 -6.16 -2.64
CA LYS A 50 17.55 -7.32 -2.27
C LYS A 50 16.17 -7.24 -2.93
N PHE A 51 15.57 -6.05 -2.93
CA PHE A 51 14.31 -5.81 -3.62
C PHE A 51 14.42 -6.11 -5.12
N TRP A 52 15.43 -5.55 -5.79
CA TRP A 52 15.65 -5.79 -7.22
C TRP A 52 16.00 -7.25 -7.52
N SER A 53 16.70 -7.97 -6.63
CA SER A 53 16.97 -9.41 -6.82
C SER A 53 15.71 -10.28 -6.77
N TYR A 54 14.75 -9.94 -5.90
CA TYR A 54 13.45 -10.61 -5.85
C TYR A 54 12.66 -10.36 -7.14
N TYR A 55 12.68 -9.12 -7.63
CA TYR A 55 11.98 -8.74 -8.86
C TYR A 55 12.63 -9.34 -10.11
N LYS A 56 13.96 -9.43 -10.16
CA LYS A 56 14.74 -9.98 -11.28
C LYS A 56 14.45 -11.46 -11.54
N ASN A 57 14.04 -12.21 -10.52
CA ASN A 57 13.63 -13.62 -10.66
C ASN A 57 12.18 -13.79 -11.14
N LYS A 58 11.40 -12.71 -11.24
CA LYS A 58 10.13 -12.69 -11.95
C LYS A 58 10.43 -12.30 -13.39
N ASN A 59 10.16 -13.19 -14.34
CA ASN A 59 10.37 -12.95 -15.77
C ASN A 59 9.91 -11.53 -16.15
N SER A 60 10.83 -10.73 -16.67
CA SER A 60 10.57 -9.41 -17.23
C SER A 60 9.83 -9.59 -18.55
N ASN A 61 8.55 -9.94 -18.46
CA ASN A 61 7.67 -9.94 -19.60
C ASN A 61 7.29 -8.49 -19.86
N LEU A 62 8.18 -7.72 -20.48
CA LEU A 62 7.75 -6.49 -21.12
C LEU A 62 6.69 -6.87 -22.16
N PRO A 63 5.62 -6.08 -22.29
CA PRO A 63 4.69 -6.28 -23.38
C PRO A 63 5.42 -6.07 -24.71
N ASN A 64 5.11 -6.88 -25.73
CA ASN A 64 5.70 -6.71 -27.07
C ASN A 64 5.36 -5.35 -27.69
N SER A 65 4.29 -4.70 -27.23
CA SER A 65 3.88 -3.37 -27.66
C SER A 65 3.08 -2.66 -26.56
N LEU A 66 3.29 -1.35 -26.39
CA LEU A 66 2.55 -0.48 -25.49
C LEU A 66 1.81 0.59 -26.30
N HIS A 67 0.50 0.76 -26.06
CA HIS A 67 -0.29 1.85 -26.64
C HIS A 67 -0.67 2.88 -25.58
N TYR A 68 -0.26 4.13 -25.77
CA TYR A 68 -0.57 5.24 -24.87
C TYR A 68 -0.67 6.55 -25.64
N ASN A 69 -1.68 7.38 -25.35
CA ASN A 69 -1.91 8.68 -26.02
C ASN A 69 -1.83 8.64 -27.56
N ASN A 70 -2.43 7.61 -28.17
CA ASN A 70 -2.38 7.33 -29.62
C ASN A 70 -0.98 7.05 -30.19
N VAL A 71 0.02 6.82 -29.34
CA VAL A 71 1.36 6.37 -29.73
C VAL A 71 1.49 4.87 -29.45
N CYS A 72 2.09 4.13 -30.39
CA CYS A 72 2.45 2.73 -30.24
C CYS A 72 3.97 2.64 -30.05
N TYR A 73 4.40 1.98 -28.98
CA TYR A 73 5.80 1.70 -28.69
C TYR A 73 6.02 0.20 -28.84
N GLU A 74 6.90 -0.22 -29.74
CA GLU A 74 7.12 -1.63 -30.09
C GLU A 74 8.50 -2.16 -29.69
N ASN A 75 9.40 -1.27 -29.25
CA ASN A 75 10.72 -1.65 -28.75
C ASN A 75 10.78 -1.51 -27.23
N ASP A 76 11.60 -2.35 -26.59
CA ASP A 76 11.68 -2.41 -25.13
C ASP A 76 12.16 -1.08 -24.52
N ASP A 77 13.07 -0.37 -25.19
CA ASP A 77 13.64 0.89 -24.71
C ASP A 77 12.59 2.01 -24.66
N ASP A 78 11.81 2.19 -25.73
CA ASP A 78 10.76 3.21 -25.80
C ASP A 78 9.61 2.87 -24.87
N ILE A 79 9.25 1.59 -24.72
CA ILE A 79 8.26 1.14 -23.73
C ILE A 79 8.75 1.53 -22.33
N THR A 80 10.03 1.23 -22.01
CA THR A 80 10.62 1.54 -20.71
C THR A 80 10.69 3.06 -20.47
N ASN A 81 11.06 3.84 -21.48
CA ASN A 81 11.10 5.30 -21.41
C ASN A 81 9.71 5.91 -21.22
N ALA A 82 8.70 5.44 -21.95
CA ALA A 82 7.31 5.89 -21.80
C ALA A 82 6.77 5.59 -20.39
N PHE A 83 7.12 4.44 -19.81
CA PHE A 83 6.83 4.12 -18.42
C PHE A 83 7.51 5.07 -17.44
N ALA A 84 8.80 5.39 -17.67
CA ALA A 84 9.55 6.32 -16.83
C ALA A 84 8.95 7.73 -16.87
N ASP A 85 8.62 8.24 -18.06
CA ASP A 85 7.99 9.54 -18.26
C ASP A 85 6.63 9.63 -17.57
N TYR A 86 5.81 8.59 -17.71
CA TYR A 86 4.52 8.50 -17.01
C TYR A 86 4.71 8.53 -15.49
N LEU A 87 5.59 7.68 -14.94
CA LEU A 87 5.84 7.64 -13.50
C LEU A 87 6.33 8.97 -12.97
N ASN A 88 7.26 9.64 -13.66
CA ASN A 88 7.75 10.97 -13.30
C ASN A 88 6.63 12.02 -13.32
N SER A 89 5.69 11.93 -14.25
CA SER A 89 4.56 12.87 -14.31
C SER A 89 3.55 12.71 -13.16
N VAL A 90 3.36 11.47 -12.69
CA VAL A 90 2.39 11.13 -11.62
C VAL A 90 3.00 11.25 -10.23
N SER A 91 4.30 11.01 -10.11
CA SER A 91 5.03 11.13 -8.85
C SER A 91 5.36 12.59 -8.54
N LYS A 92 4.37 13.31 -8.03
CA LYS A 92 4.62 14.61 -7.41
C LYS A 92 5.18 14.39 -6.00
N PRO A 93 6.29 15.04 -5.62
CA PRO A 93 6.68 15.09 -4.22
C PRO A 93 5.57 15.82 -3.45
N SER A 94 5.04 15.18 -2.40
CA SER A 94 4.19 15.88 -1.43
C SER A 94 5.04 17.00 -0.84
N THR A 95 4.76 18.23 -1.24
CA THR A 95 5.42 19.40 -0.68
C THR A 95 4.71 19.69 0.63
N ASP A 96 5.23 19.14 1.73
CA ASP A 96 4.96 19.61 3.10
C ASP A 96 5.89 20.78 3.43
#